data_AF-A0A2H3CJV2-F1
#
_entry.id   AF-A0A2H3CJV2-F1
#
_cell.length_a   1.000
_cell.length_b   1.000
_cell.length_c   1.000
_cell.angle_alpha   90.00
_cell.angle_beta   90.00
_cell.angle_gamma   90.00
#
_symmetry.space_group_name_H-M   'P 1'
#
loop_
_entity.id
_entity.type
_entity.pdbx_description
1 polymer ?
#
loop_
_entity_poly.entity_id
_entity_poly.type
_entity_poly.pdbx_seq_one_letter_code
_entity_poly.pdbx_strand_id
1 'polypeptide(L)'
;MNFLKRQGPNAKYILTVCTGSWILSSTGLLDGKRATTNKEMFKVIKEDTKDLPITWIAKARWVATEDKKIWSSSGITAGKLVGMDLAYAFLEYITGKGPSEASAGLLEMMVNGEGDDPFAAKNGLV
;
A
#
# COMPACT_ATOMS: atom_id res chain seq x y z
N MET A 1 -7.18 -18.34 0.93
CA MET A 1 -6.18 -17.97 1.97
C MET A 1 -4.96 -18.90 2.06
N ASN A 2 -5.11 -20.22 1.97
CA ASN A 2 -3.96 -21.15 2.12
C ASN A 2 -2.79 -20.90 1.16
N PHE A 3 -3.05 -20.40 -0.05
CA PHE A 3 -1.99 -20.00 -0.97
C PHE A 3 -1.09 -18.89 -0.40
N LEU A 4 -1.69 -17.78 0.06
CA LEU A 4 -0.93 -16.64 0.60
C LEU A 4 -0.19 -17.00 1.90
N LYS A 5 -0.79 -17.82 2.77
CA LYS A 5 -0.12 -18.32 3.99
C LYS A 5 1.13 -19.16 3.66
N ARG A 6 1.14 -19.87 2.53
CA ARG A 6 2.31 -20.67 2.09
C ARG A 6 3.35 -19.85 1.35
N GLN A 7 2.92 -18.94 0.48
CA GLN A 7 3.84 -18.18 -0.39
C GLN A 7 4.39 -16.92 0.29
N GLY A 8 3.55 -16.21 1.05
CA GLY A 8 3.90 -14.92 1.64
C GLY A 8 5.12 -14.92 2.57
N PRO A 9 5.31 -15.92 3.46
CA PRO A 9 6.52 -15.98 4.28
C PRO A 9 7.81 -16.04 3.45
N ASN A 10 7.80 -16.75 2.32
CA ASN A 10 8.97 -16.94 1.45
C ASN A 10 9.11 -15.86 0.36
N ALA A 11 8.08 -15.01 0.17
CA ALA A 11 8.15 -13.93 -0.80
C ALA A 11 9.17 -12.88 -0.35
N LYS A 12 10.03 -12.45 -1.28
CA LYS A 12 11.00 -11.37 -1.02
C LYS A 12 10.29 -10.04 -0.76
N TYR A 13 9.25 -9.76 -1.54
CA TYR A 13 8.41 -8.58 -1.40
C TYR A 13 6.94 -8.93 -1.65
N ILE A 14 6.03 -8.24 -0.96
CA ILE A 14 4.58 -8.35 -1.14
C ILE A 14 4.03 -6.96 -1.38
N LEU A 15 3.38 -6.76 -2.51
CA LEU A 15 2.70 -5.51 -2.86
C LEU A 15 1.19 -5.74 -2.83
N THR A 16 0.45 -4.83 -2.22
CA THR A 16 -1.02 -4.86 -2.21
C THR A 16 -1.56 -3.50 -2.62
N VAL A 17 -2.68 -3.53 -3.35
CA VAL A 17 -3.42 -2.33 -3.78
C VAL A 17 -4.86 -2.52 -3.38
N CYS A 18 -5.51 -1.43 -2.98
CA CYS A 18 -6.93 -1.37 -2.65
C CYS A 18 -7.25 -2.34 -1.50
N THR A 19 -8.26 -3.18 -1.68
CA THR A 19 -8.68 -4.20 -0.70
C THR A 19 -7.70 -5.39 -0.59
N GLY A 20 -6.62 -5.41 -1.37
CA GLY A 20 -5.60 -6.46 -1.28
C GLY A 20 -4.95 -6.56 0.10
N SER A 21 -4.79 -5.44 0.82
CA SER A 21 -4.28 -5.44 2.19
C SER A 21 -5.26 -6.04 3.19
N TRP A 22 -6.57 -5.97 2.93
CA TRP A 22 -7.58 -6.67 3.72
C TRP A 22 -7.47 -8.18 3.55
N ILE A 23 -7.29 -8.67 2.32
CA ILE A 23 -7.04 -10.10 2.08
C ILE A 23 -5.75 -10.54 2.78
N LEU A 24 -4.70 -9.73 2.70
CA LEU A 24 -3.41 -10.02 3.34
C LEU A 24 -3.52 -10.05 4.88
N SER A 25 -4.36 -9.21 5.48
CA SER A 25 -4.57 -9.18 6.94
C SER A 25 -4.98 -10.54 7.51
N SER A 26 -5.80 -11.31 6.78
CA SER A 26 -6.27 -12.65 7.19
C SER A 26 -5.18 -13.73 7.27
N THR A 27 -3.94 -13.39 6.87
CA THR A 27 -2.81 -14.32 6.84
C THR A 27 -1.88 -14.20 8.04
N GLY A 28 -2.02 -13.14 8.85
CA GLY A 28 -1.07 -12.78 9.91
C GLY A 28 0.19 -12.08 9.42
N LEU A 29 0.37 -11.92 8.10
CA LEU A 29 1.58 -11.27 7.54
C LEU A 29 1.66 -9.76 7.84
N LEU A 30 0.55 -9.14 8.20
CA LEU A 30 0.49 -7.72 8.60
C LEU A 30 0.56 -7.51 10.12
N ASP A 31 0.68 -8.58 10.91
CA ASP A 31 0.66 -8.48 12.36
C ASP A 31 1.87 -7.68 12.88
N GLY A 32 1.60 -6.66 13.69
CA GLY A 32 2.58 -5.70 14.19
C GLY A 32 3.09 -4.70 13.16
N LYS A 33 2.47 -4.61 11.98
CA LYS A 33 2.93 -3.78 10.86
C LYS A 33 1.99 -2.61 10.58
N ARG A 34 2.52 -1.61 9.88
CA ARG A 34 1.75 -0.48 9.33
C ARG A 34 1.23 -0.84 7.94
N ALA A 35 -0.02 -0.48 7.64
CA ALA A 35 -0.63 -0.72 6.35
C ALA A 35 -1.65 0.37 5.98
N THR A 36 -2.00 0.48 4.70
CA THR A 36 -3.12 1.30 4.20
C THR A 36 -4.00 0.50 3.22
N THR A 37 -5.15 1.05 2.89
CA THR A 37 -6.12 0.50 1.94
C THR A 37 -6.92 1.64 1.30
N ASN A 38 -7.80 1.34 0.33
CA ASN A 38 -8.58 2.37 -0.34
C ASN A 38 -9.51 3.09 0.63
N LYS A 39 -9.67 4.40 0.45
CA LYS A 39 -10.32 5.29 1.42
C LYS A 39 -11.81 5.00 1.62
N GLU A 40 -12.47 4.54 0.57
CA GLU A 40 -13.88 4.12 0.59
C GLU A 40 -14.11 2.92 1.51
N MET A 41 -13.24 1.91 1.48
CA MET A 41 -13.36 0.71 2.33
C MET A 41 -12.60 0.82 3.65
N PHE A 42 -11.86 1.91 3.88
CA PHE A 42 -10.93 2.01 5.00
C PHE A 42 -11.61 1.79 6.36
N LYS A 43 -12.77 2.41 6.60
CA LYS A 43 -13.51 2.27 7.87
C LYS A 43 -14.00 0.83 8.07
N VAL A 44 -14.53 0.20 7.02
CA VAL A 44 -15.00 -1.18 7.05
C VAL A 44 -13.85 -2.14 7.34
N ILE A 45 -12.74 -2.00 6.63
CA ILE A 45 -11.57 -2.88 6.79
C ILE A 45 -10.94 -2.70 8.15
N LYS A 46 -10.81 -1.46 8.64
CA LYS A 46 -10.29 -1.18 9.98
C LYS A 46 -11.16 -1.79 11.07
N GLU A 47 -12.48 -1.73 10.93
CA GLU A 47 -13.41 -2.36 11.88
C GLU A 47 -13.34 -3.89 11.82
N ASP A 48 -13.34 -4.48 10.61
CA ASP A 48 -13.27 -5.94 10.41
C ASP A 48 -11.96 -6.55 10.91
N THR A 49 -10.90 -5.73 10.99
CA THR A 49 -9.56 -6.15 11.44
C THR A 49 -9.18 -5.56 12.80
N LYS A 50 -10.14 -5.05 13.59
CA LYS A 50 -9.87 -4.35 14.85
C LYS A 50 -9.15 -5.19 15.92
N ASP A 51 -9.33 -6.51 15.86
CA ASP A 51 -8.70 -7.46 16.78
C ASP A 51 -7.30 -7.91 16.32
N LEU A 52 -6.87 -7.48 15.12
CA LEU A 52 -5.54 -7.75 14.58
C LEU A 52 -4.59 -6.62 14.96
N PRO A 53 -3.30 -6.91 15.26
CA PRO A 53 -2.32 -5.91 15.65
C PRO A 53 -1.79 -5.11 14.44
N ILE A 54 -2.67 -4.49 13.64
CA ILE A 54 -2.32 -3.77 12.41
C ILE A 54 -2.50 -2.27 12.62
N THR A 55 -1.47 -1.48 12.32
CA THR A 55 -1.55 -0.02 12.39
C THR A 55 -2.00 0.55 11.04
N TRP A 56 -3.30 0.78 10.89
CA TRP A 56 -3.89 1.34 9.67
C TRP A 56 -3.66 2.86 9.53
N ILE A 57 -2.97 3.28 8.46
CA ILE A 57 -2.64 4.68 8.20
C ILE A 57 -3.64 5.30 7.22
N ALA A 58 -4.63 5.99 7.76
CA ALA A 58 -5.80 6.47 7.00
C ALA A 58 -5.45 7.46 5.88
N LYS A 59 -4.50 8.37 6.12
CA LYS A 59 -4.15 9.39 5.14
C LYS A 59 -3.14 8.95 4.09
N ALA A 60 -2.35 7.91 4.35
CA ALA A 60 -1.22 7.56 3.48
C ALA A 60 -1.68 7.03 2.12
N ARG A 61 -1.05 7.50 1.03
CA ARG A 61 -1.28 6.99 -0.34
C ARG A 61 -0.80 5.55 -0.46
N TRP A 62 0.39 5.29 0.04
CA TRP A 62 0.98 3.97 0.22
C TRP A 62 1.71 3.90 1.55
N VAL A 63 2.06 2.71 2.02
CA VAL A 63 2.86 2.47 3.23
C VAL A 63 3.77 1.29 2.96
N ALA A 64 5.05 1.46 3.26
CA ALA A 64 6.01 0.36 3.34
C ALA A 64 6.23 -0.04 4.79
N THR A 65 6.32 -1.33 5.08
CA THR A 65 6.73 -1.82 6.39
C THR A 65 8.18 -1.43 6.68
N GLU A 66 8.56 -1.43 7.96
CA GLU A 66 9.91 -1.05 8.40
C GLU A 66 11.00 -1.95 7.77
N ASP A 67 10.72 -3.25 7.67
CA ASP A 67 11.57 -4.23 7.00
C ASP A 67 11.50 -4.19 5.46
N LYS A 68 10.72 -3.26 4.89
CA LYS A 68 10.48 -3.09 3.45
C LYS A 68 10.00 -4.35 2.72
N LYS A 69 9.51 -5.37 3.45
CA LYS A 69 8.98 -6.60 2.88
C LYS A 69 7.59 -6.40 2.27
N ILE A 70 6.75 -5.60 2.93
CA ILE A 70 5.36 -5.42 2.53
C ILE A 70 5.11 -3.96 2.19
N TRP A 71 4.49 -3.74 1.04
CA TRP A 71 4.08 -2.43 0.57
C TRP A 71 2.58 -2.47 0.28
N SER A 72 1.83 -1.56 0.88
CA SER A 72 0.38 -1.46 0.71
C SER A 72 0.03 -0.10 0.16
N SER A 73 -0.90 -0.03 -0.78
CA SER A 73 -1.42 1.23 -1.29
C SER A 73 -2.93 1.30 -1.24
N SER A 74 -3.42 2.53 -1.35
CA SER A 74 -4.84 2.85 -1.35
C SER A 74 -5.50 2.40 -2.68
N GLY A 75 -6.31 3.22 -3.34
CA GLY A 75 -6.93 2.82 -4.62
C GLY A 75 -5.94 2.80 -5.81
N ILE A 76 -6.39 2.28 -6.97
CA ILE A 76 -5.66 2.41 -8.25
C ILE A 76 -5.56 3.90 -8.65
N THR A 77 -6.64 4.66 -8.42
CA THR A 77 -6.84 6.06 -8.81
C THR A 77 -7.43 6.89 -7.67
N ALA A 78 -6.88 6.82 -6.45
CA ALA A 78 -7.25 7.77 -5.39
C ALA A 78 -6.68 9.18 -5.72
N GLY A 79 -7.20 9.78 -6.79
CA GLY A 79 -6.95 11.14 -7.27
C GLY A 79 -5.98 11.24 -8.42
N LYS A 80 -4.90 10.47 -8.37
CA LYS A 80 -3.84 10.32 -9.39
C LYS A 80 -3.11 9.02 -9.04
N LEU A 81 -2.98 8.10 -10.00
CA LEU A 81 -2.10 6.92 -10.05
C LEU A 81 -1.42 6.40 -8.74
N VAL A 82 -2.13 6.23 -7.62
CA VAL A 82 -1.54 5.84 -6.32
C VAL A 82 -0.85 4.47 -6.38
N GLY A 83 -1.43 3.53 -7.14
CA GLY A 83 -0.79 2.24 -7.41
C GLY A 83 0.52 2.38 -8.18
N MET A 84 0.63 3.39 -9.05
CA MET A 84 1.85 3.66 -9.81
C MET A 84 2.85 4.50 -9.02
N ASP A 85 2.40 5.37 -8.11
CA ASP A 85 3.25 6.01 -7.10
C ASP A 85 3.92 4.94 -6.21
N LEU A 86 3.15 3.93 -5.78
CA LEU A 86 3.70 2.77 -5.08
C LEU A 86 4.69 2.01 -5.96
N ALA A 87 4.33 1.71 -7.21
CA ALA A 87 5.20 0.98 -8.13
C ALA A 87 6.50 1.74 -8.39
N TYR A 88 6.45 3.06 -8.53
CA TYR A 88 7.61 3.93 -8.67
C TYR A 88 8.48 3.89 -7.41
N ALA A 89 7.89 4.08 -6.23
CA ALA A 89 8.63 4.05 -4.96
C ALA A 89 9.30 2.69 -4.73
N PHE A 90 8.61 1.61 -5.09
CA PHE A 90 9.15 0.26 -5.04
C PHE A 90 10.27 0.04 -6.08
N LEU A 91 10.08 0.52 -7.31
CA LEU A 91 11.10 0.46 -8.36
C LEU A 91 12.36 1.21 -7.93
N GLU A 92 12.23 2.43 -7.42
CA GLU A 92 13.33 3.21 -6.88
C GLU A 92 14.06 2.46 -5.76
N TYR A 93 13.33 1.80 -4.85
CA TYR A 93 13.92 1.00 -3.79
C TYR A 93 14.76 -0.17 -4.32
N ILE A 94 14.34 -0.84 -5.39
CA ILE A 94 15.05 -2.03 -5.91
C ILE A 94 16.10 -1.73 -6.98
N THR A 95 15.97 -0.63 -7.72
CA THR A 95 16.90 -0.26 -8.82
C THR A 95 17.67 1.04 -8.60
N GLY A 96 17.33 1.81 -7.56
CA GLY A 96 17.80 3.18 -7.39
C GLY A 96 17.04 4.19 -8.26
N LYS A 97 17.42 5.45 -8.10
CA LYS A 97 16.72 6.62 -8.62
C LYS A 97 16.77 6.77 -10.15
N GLY A 98 17.91 6.48 -10.78
CA GLY A 98 18.06 6.65 -12.24
C GLY A 98 17.06 5.85 -13.08
N PRO A 99 16.94 4.52 -12.89
CA PRO A 99 15.98 3.71 -13.65
C PRO A 99 14.51 4.05 -13.36
N SER A 100 14.18 4.43 -12.12
CA SER A 100 12.82 4.83 -11.75
C SER A 100 12.43 6.17 -12.40
N GLU A 101 13.31 7.19 -12.35
CA GLU A 101 13.09 8.48 -13.03
C GLU A 101 12.96 8.32 -14.55
N ALA A 102 13.80 7.50 -15.17
CA ALA A 102 13.70 7.21 -16.61
C ALA A 102 12.35 6.55 -16.97
N SER A 103 11.88 5.61 -16.14
CA SER A 103 10.58 4.95 -16.33
C SER A 103 9.42 5.93 -16.16
N ALA A 104 9.46 6.80 -15.14
CA ALA A 104 8.45 7.83 -14.94
C ALA A 104 8.43 8.84 -16.10
N GLY A 105 9.60 9.25 -16.60
CA GLY A 105 9.73 10.13 -17.75
C GLY A 105 9.13 9.52 -19.02
N LEU A 106 9.41 8.24 -19.29
CA LEU A 106 8.84 7.51 -20.43
C LEU A 106 7.31 7.40 -20.36
N LEU A 107 6.76 7.24 -19.15
CA LEU A 107 5.32 7.05 -18.91
C LEU A 107 4.59 8.37 -18.64
N GLU A 108 5.28 9.52 -18.74
CA GLU A 108 4.75 10.85 -18.41
C GLU A 108 4.09 10.92 -17.02
N MET A 109 4.68 10.23 -16.06
CA MET A 109 4.13 10.08 -14.73
C MET A 109 4.45 11.27 -13.83
N MET A 110 3.41 11.86 -13.24
CA MET A 110 3.54 12.72 -12.06
C MET A 110 3.55 11.87 -10.78
N VAL A 111 4.74 11.68 -10.21
CA VAL A 111 4.95 10.86 -9.01
C VAL A 111 4.67 11.65 -7.73
N ASN A 112 3.95 11.03 -6.81
CA ASN A 112 3.71 11.56 -5.46
C ASN A 112 4.30 10.63 -4.39
N GLY A 113 4.73 11.21 -3.27
CA GLY A 113 5.28 10.44 -2.13
C GLY A 113 4.22 9.71 -1.30
N GLU A 114 4.65 9.19 -0.13
CA GLU A 114 3.79 8.45 0.83
C GLU A 114 2.60 9.26 1.34
N GLY A 115 2.71 10.60 1.31
CA GLY A 115 1.91 11.60 2.02
C GLY A 115 0.40 11.57 1.80
N ASP A 116 -0.26 12.70 2.08
CA ASP A 116 -1.71 12.72 2.22
C ASP A 116 -2.46 12.40 0.92
N ASP A 117 -3.28 11.36 0.97
CA ASP A 117 -4.23 10.98 -0.07
C ASP A 117 -5.42 11.95 -0.02
N PRO A 118 -5.72 12.69 -1.11
CA PRO A 118 -6.79 13.68 -1.12
C PRO A 118 -8.18 13.07 -0.87
N PHE A 119 -8.35 11.75 -1.04
CA PHE A 119 -9.61 11.07 -0.76
C PHE A 119 -9.81 10.79 0.73
N ALA A 120 -8.77 10.95 1.56
CA ALA A 120 -8.92 10.81 3.00
C ALA A 120 -9.94 11.83 3.54
N ALA A 121 -9.85 13.09 3.10
CA ALA A 121 -10.81 14.13 3.49
C ALA A 121 -12.23 13.82 3.00
N LYS A 122 -12.38 13.45 1.74
CA LYS A 122 -13.67 13.08 1.15
C LYS A 122 -14.38 11.95 1.90
N ASN A 123 -13.62 11.02 2.49
CA ASN A 123 -14.15 9.87 3.23
C ASN A 123 -14.23 10.12 4.76
N GLY A 124 -13.99 11.35 5.22
CA GLY A 124 -14.02 11.71 6.64
C GLY A 124 -13.00 10.91 7.46
N LEU A 125 -11.77 10.83 6.95
CA LEU A 125 -10.60 10.20 7.58
C LEU A 125 -9.59 11.24 8.10
N VAL A 126 -9.93 12.52 8.02
CA VAL A 126 -9.17 13.67 8.52
C VAL A 126 -10.06 14.57 9.36
#